data_AF-A0A2V5IMR5-F1
#
_entry.id   AF-A0A2V5IMR5-F1
#
_cell.length_a   1.000
_cell.length_b   1.000
_cell.length_c   1.000
_cell.angle_alpha   90.00
_cell.angle_beta   90.00
_cell.angle_gamma   90.00
#
_symmetry.space_group_name_H-M   'P 1'
#
loop_
_entity.id
_entity.type
_entity.pdbx_description
1 polymer ?
#
loop_
_entity_poly.entity_id
_entity_poly.type
_entity_poly.pdbx_seq_one_letter_code
_entity_poly.pdbx_strand_id
1 'polypeptide(L)'
;MVVSLDCLPEELLQHVLHYCEPFSTAALEQTARRFHGVTNEPTLWRYYCLTEFKYWASGHELPKRLTAPISNTDWKRLYVTKHTSYRATTRLLNKILCSQAGRIEQIQAITDLGYDAKDALSHNISVGSEAEDHLARRYYARAVLSCLHRSFAIREWEKLRRGEAVSLSRALGAFDLFIPESGFGSLEEIVIKLDNVTSLFIEQHPHFQQLTCREKARAIAGFLRANNFNGIEPGRSYHRLEHNFLGVSLNDPAHNSLPLVSATIYCHVAQKLGLDARPCGFPFHVHVIVMPATGYDVDDHAVEAGMRGGPIYMDPFRSDKETPIIDLQHQLNFLGASAAEQSTFLGKSEVSEIVLRCSKNILNSIQRSSDFDDVHFASVDLVSAKYAAVWSSMLLSDPARSIELRHSLPSLMELLAMEFPSDVDLVEHFITPIFSGMAEHDNILESLHIMRAVDGIPREVKKRSAQDGSVRYRIGQVFRHRRYAYRAIITGWDVECGAGEQWMRRMGVDNLRDGRHQSFYHVLYVTVLDKLTNRLWS
;
A
#
# COMPACT_ATOMS: atom_id res chain seq x y z
N MET A 1 1.17 -53.11 -26.32
CA MET A 1 0.94 -53.25 -24.87
C MET A 1 0.89 -51.86 -24.26
N VAL A 2 -0.23 -51.46 -23.68
CA VAL A 2 -0.27 -50.23 -22.88
C VAL A 2 0.36 -50.58 -21.54
N VAL A 3 1.50 -49.97 -21.23
CA VAL A 3 2.16 -50.15 -19.93
C VAL A 3 1.26 -49.50 -18.88
N SER A 4 0.87 -50.25 -17.85
CA SER A 4 0.11 -49.71 -16.72
C SER A 4 1.01 -48.80 -15.89
N LEU A 5 0.45 -47.71 -15.36
CA LEU A 5 1.13 -46.83 -14.40
C LEU A 5 1.68 -47.60 -13.19
N ASP A 6 1.00 -48.68 -12.77
CA ASP A 6 1.41 -49.54 -11.65
C ASP A 6 2.76 -50.24 -11.89
N CYS A 7 3.15 -50.41 -13.16
CA CYS A 7 4.40 -51.06 -13.56
C CYS A 7 5.60 -50.11 -13.58
N LEU A 8 5.41 -48.81 -13.37
CA LEU A 8 6.50 -47.84 -13.39
C LEU A 8 7.26 -47.83 -12.03
N PRO A 9 8.59 -47.65 -12.05
CA PRO A 9 9.38 -47.34 -10.85
C PRO A 9 8.90 -46.06 -10.15
N GLU A 10 9.11 -45.99 -8.83
CA GLU A 10 8.68 -44.84 -8.02
C GLU A 10 9.32 -43.53 -8.49
N GLU A 11 10.57 -43.57 -8.94
CA GLU A 11 11.29 -42.39 -9.43
C GLU A 11 10.66 -41.82 -10.71
N LEU A 12 10.19 -42.69 -11.61
CA LEU A 12 9.48 -42.26 -12.83
C LEU A 12 8.09 -41.72 -12.50
N LEU A 13 7.37 -42.39 -11.59
CA LEU A 13 6.08 -41.89 -11.12
C LEU A 13 6.23 -40.51 -10.47
N GLN A 14 7.24 -40.33 -9.62
CA GLN A 14 7.52 -39.06 -8.99
C GLN A 14 7.86 -37.97 -10.02
N HIS A 15 8.65 -38.31 -11.05
CA HIS A 15 8.95 -37.38 -12.13
C HIS A 15 7.69 -36.95 -12.89
N VAL A 16 6.79 -37.89 -13.20
CA VAL A 16 5.50 -37.59 -13.83
C VAL A 16 4.66 -36.64 -12.95
N LEU A 17 4.60 -36.89 -11.63
CA LEU A 17 3.82 -36.07 -10.71
C LEU A 17 4.32 -34.62 -10.63
N HIS A 18 5.61 -34.34 -10.86
CA HIS A 18 6.11 -32.95 -10.91
C HIS A 18 5.51 -32.12 -12.07
N TYR A 19 4.96 -32.78 -13.09
CA TYR A 19 4.24 -32.14 -14.20
C TYR A 19 2.72 -32.15 -14.03
N CYS A 20 2.21 -32.74 -12.94
CA CYS A 20 0.80 -32.80 -12.64
C CYS A 20 0.43 -31.72 -11.62
N GLU A 21 -0.82 -31.25 -11.69
CA GLU A 21 -1.37 -30.39 -10.65
C GLU A 21 -1.52 -31.17 -9.32
N PRO A 22 -1.42 -30.49 -8.16
CA PRO A 22 -1.50 -31.17 -6.86
C PRO A 22 -2.81 -31.94 -6.62
N PHE A 23 -3.92 -31.49 -7.24
CA PHE A 23 -5.19 -32.22 -7.18
C PHE A 23 -5.11 -33.58 -7.88
N SER A 24 -4.41 -33.68 -9.01
CA SER A 24 -4.20 -34.96 -9.71
C SER A 24 -3.39 -35.93 -8.85
N THR A 25 -2.39 -35.43 -8.12
CA THR A 25 -1.59 -36.22 -7.16
C THR A 25 -2.45 -36.75 -6.01
N ALA A 26 -3.30 -35.89 -5.43
CA ALA A 26 -4.24 -36.30 -4.39
C ALA A 26 -5.30 -37.28 -4.90
N ALA A 27 -5.75 -37.14 -6.15
CA ALA A 27 -6.66 -38.09 -6.78
C ALA A 27 -6.00 -39.45 -7.01
N LEU A 28 -4.74 -39.48 -7.50
CA LEU A 28 -3.99 -40.70 -7.73
C LEU A 28 -3.80 -41.51 -6.44
N GLU A 29 -3.48 -40.84 -5.33
CA GLU A 29 -3.36 -41.47 -4.01
C GLU A 29 -4.61 -42.28 -3.61
N GLN A 30 -5.80 -41.80 -4.00
CA GLN A 30 -7.07 -42.44 -3.67
C GLN A 30 -7.38 -43.65 -4.56
N THR A 31 -6.62 -43.89 -5.63
CA THR A 31 -6.89 -44.98 -6.58
C THR A 31 -6.40 -46.34 -6.09
N ALA A 32 -5.18 -46.40 -5.51
CA ALA A 32 -4.57 -47.65 -5.07
C ALA A 32 -3.48 -47.41 -4.01
N ARG A 33 -3.32 -48.37 -3.10
CA ARG A 33 -2.29 -48.31 -2.03
C ARG A 33 -0.86 -48.20 -2.57
N ARG A 34 -0.59 -48.73 -3.77
CA ARG A 34 0.71 -48.65 -4.46
C ARG A 34 1.20 -47.20 -4.52
N PHE A 35 0.32 -46.26 -4.85
CA PHE A 35 0.71 -44.88 -5.10
C PHE A 35 0.91 -44.08 -3.81
N HIS A 36 0.54 -44.61 -2.64
CA HIS A 36 0.61 -43.86 -1.38
C HIS A 36 2.03 -43.40 -1.04
N GLY A 37 3.07 -44.17 -1.34
CA GLY A 37 4.45 -43.75 -1.13
C GLY A 37 4.78 -42.52 -1.99
N VAL A 38 4.72 -42.70 -3.30
CA VAL A 38 5.10 -41.66 -4.27
C VAL A 38 4.27 -40.38 -4.19
N THR A 39 2.97 -40.46 -3.86
CA THR A 39 2.10 -39.28 -3.70
C THR A 39 2.26 -38.57 -2.36
N ASN A 40 2.99 -39.15 -1.39
CA ASN A 40 3.28 -38.53 -0.10
C ASN A 40 4.76 -38.12 0.05
N GLU A 41 5.54 -38.18 -1.03
CA GLU A 41 6.94 -37.78 -1.01
C GLU A 41 7.14 -36.31 -0.59
N PRO A 42 7.92 -36.03 0.48
CA PRO A 42 8.12 -34.66 0.98
C PRO A 42 8.70 -33.70 -0.06
N THR A 43 9.56 -34.20 -0.95
CA THR A 43 10.16 -33.45 -2.06
C THR A 43 9.12 -32.94 -3.05
N LEU A 44 8.13 -33.77 -3.37
CA LEU A 44 7.05 -33.41 -4.29
C LEU A 44 6.14 -32.32 -3.71
N TRP A 45 5.75 -32.45 -2.44
CA TRP A 45 4.89 -31.44 -1.80
C TRP A 45 5.64 -30.14 -1.51
N ARG A 46 6.94 -30.20 -1.21
CA ARG A 46 7.78 -29.00 -1.14
C ARG A 46 7.80 -28.26 -2.48
N TYR A 47 7.94 -29.00 -3.59
CA TYR A 47 7.88 -28.43 -4.93
C TYR A 47 6.55 -27.72 -5.16
N TYR A 48 5.41 -28.37 -4.89
CA TYR A 48 4.09 -27.74 -5.03
C TYR A 48 3.90 -26.50 -4.15
N CYS A 49 4.39 -26.50 -2.92
CA CYS A 49 4.36 -25.29 -2.09
C CYS A 49 5.08 -24.13 -2.80
N LEU A 50 6.26 -24.39 -3.36
CA LEU A 50 7.11 -23.34 -3.95
C LEU A 50 6.64 -22.89 -5.33
N THR A 51 5.97 -23.75 -6.11
CA THR A 51 5.49 -23.41 -7.45
C THR A 51 4.09 -22.80 -7.45
N GLU A 52 3.20 -23.27 -6.57
CA GLU A 52 1.80 -22.84 -6.57
C GLU A 52 1.56 -21.55 -5.77
N PHE A 53 2.44 -21.22 -4.82
CA PHE A 53 2.23 -20.09 -3.91
C PHE A 53 3.43 -19.17 -3.84
N LYS A 54 3.20 -17.88 -4.11
CA LYS A 54 4.20 -16.82 -4.01
C LYS A 54 4.18 -16.18 -2.62
N TYR A 55 3.00 -15.97 -2.03
CA TYR A 55 2.85 -15.22 -0.80
C TYR A 55 2.64 -16.13 0.42
N TRP A 56 3.40 -15.89 1.49
CA TRP A 56 3.38 -16.73 2.68
C TRP A 56 3.28 -15.88 3.94
N ALA A 57 2.28 -16.15 4.78
CA ALA A 57 2.22 -15.57 6.12
C ALA A 57 3.42 -16.01 6.97
N SER A 58 3.92 -15.11 7.82
CA SER A 58 5.09 -15.37 8.69
C SER A 58 4.89 -16.57 9.63
N GLY A 59 3.65 -16.84 10.05
CA GLY A 59 3.29 -17.99 10.88
C GLY A 59 3.58 -19.36 10.25
N HIS A 60 3.78 -19.44 8.92
CA HIS A 60 4.22 -20.66 8.26
C HIS A 60 5.72 -20.96 8.47
N GLU A 61 6.51 -19.96 8.88
CA GLU A 61 7.97 -20.07 9.05
C GLU A 61 8.69 -20.62 7.80
N LEU A 62 8.20 -20.32 6.59
CA LEU A 62 8.71 -20.92 5.35
C LEU A 62 10.24 -20.79 5.18
N PRO A 63 10.88 -19.63 5.40
CA PRO A 63 12.34 -19.51 5.27
C PRO A 63 13.12 -20.49 6.16
N LYS A 64 12.66 -20.68 7.41
CA LYS A 64 13.26 -21.62 8.37
C LYS A 64 13.03 -23.08 7.95
N ARG A 65 11.87 -23.40 7.37
CA ARG A 65 11.58 -24.74 6.85
C ARG A 65 12.41 -25.08 5.62
N LEU A 66 12.74 -24.08 4.79
CA LEU A 66 13.54 -24.27 3.58
C LEU A 66 15.02 -24.57 3.87
N THR A 67 15.55 -24.12 5.01
CA THR A 67 16.92 -24.39 5.45
C THR A 67 17.04 -25.66 6.31
N ALA A 68 15.92 -26.15 6.86
CA ALA A 68 15.88 -27.39 7.64
C ALA A 68 15.91 -28.65 6.74
N PRO A 69 16.33 -29.81 7.29
CA PRO A 69 16.17 -31.10 6.61
C PRO A 69 14.73 -31.32 6.15
N ILE A 70 14.56 -31.88 4.95
CA ILE A 70 13.24 -31.96 4.30
C ILE A 70 12.22 -32.78 5.13
N SER A 71 12.70 -33.79 5.85
CA SER A 71 11.92 -34.65 6.75
C SER A 71 11.34 -33.91 7.95
N ASN A 72 11.87 -32.73 8.31
CA ASN A 72 11.42 -32.00 9.49
C ASN A 72 10.13 -31.23 9.24
N THR A 73 9.71 -31.11 7.98
CA THR A 73 8.48 -30.41 7.60
C THR A 73 7.51 -31.39 6.95
N ASP A 74 6.29 -31.40 7.48
CA ASP A 74 5.15 -32.01 6.81
C ASP A 74 4.66 -31.07 5.69
N TRP A 75 5.27 -31.21 4.51
CA TRP A 75 5.02 -30.35 3.36
C TRP A 75 3.62 -30.52 2.79
N LYS A 76 3.06 -31.74 2.83
CA LYS A 76 1.69 -32.01 2.38
C LYS A 76 0.68 -31.28 3.25
N ARG A 77 0.81 -31.36 4.57
CA ARG A 77 -0.06 -30.61 5.49
C ARG A 77 0.10 -29.10 5.30
N LEU A 78 1.33 -28.61 5.13
CA LEU A 78 1.57 -27.19 4.86
C LEU A 78 0.87 -26.73 3.57
N TYR A 79 0.97 -27.51 2.49
CA TYR A 79 0.24 -27.27 1.25
C TYR A 79 -1.27 -27.25 1.48
N VAL A 80 -1.83 -28.24 2.17
CA VAL A 80 -3.28 -28.32 2.46
C VAL A 80 -3.75 -27.10 3.24
N THR A 81 -3.02 -26.68 4.27
CA THR A 81 -3.33 -25.47 5.04
C THR A 81 -3.38 -24.24 4.13
N LYS A 82 -2.34 -24.03 3.33
CA LYS A 82 -2.24 -22.89 2.42
C LYS A 82 -3.32 -22.91 1.33
N HIS A 83 -3.59 -24.07 0.74
CA HIS A 83 -4.62 -24.27 -0.27
C HIS A 83 -6.04 -24.08 0.30
N THR A 84 -6.25 -24.39 1.58
CA THR A 84 -7.52 -24.12 2.27
C THR A 84 -7.80 -22.62 2.34
N SER A 85 -6.80 -21.82 2.71
CA SER A 85 -6.91 -20.35 2.68
C SER A 85 -7.20 -19.84 1.27
N TYR A 86 -6.50 -20.35 0.25
CA TYR A 86 -6.74 -19.99 -1.16
C TYR A 86 -8.20 -20.24 -1.59
N ARG A 87 -8.73 -21.43 -1.27
CA ARG A 87 -10.12 -21.79 -1.58
C ARG A 87 -11.11 -20.95 -0.79
N ALA A 88 -10.82 -20.65 0.48
CA ALA A 88 -11.65 -19.79 1.31
C ALA A 88 -11.75 -18.38 0.71
N THR A 89 -10.62 -17.78 0.31
CA THR A 89 -10.59 -16.48 -0.37
C THR A 89 -11.41 -16.48 -1.66
N THR A 90 -11.24 -17.48 -2.52
CA THR A 90 -11.99 -17.57 -3.79
C THR A 90 -13.50 -17.70 -3.54
N ARG A 91 -13.90 -18.52 -2.55
CA ARG A 91 -15.31 -18.69 -2.16
C ARG A 91 -15.91 -17.39 -1.61
N LEU A 92 -15.19 -16.67 -0.74
CA LEU A 92 -15.64 -15.40 -0.19
C LEU A 92 -15.75 -14.32 -1.28
N LEU A 93 -14.79 -14.26 -2.21
CA LEU A 93 -14.86 -13.37 -3.36
C LEU A 93 -16.08 -13.68 -4.23
N ASN A 94 -16.37 -14.96 -4.49
CA ASN A 94 -17.58 -15.33 -5.23
C ASN A 94 -18.86 -14.87 -4.53
N LYS A 95 -18.92 -14.86 -3.18
CA LYS A 95 -20.06 -14.29 -2.46
C LYS A 95 -20.19 -12.77 -2.66
N ILE A 96 -19.07 -12.04 -2.65
CA ILE A 96 -19.03 -10.59 -2.95
C ILE A 96 -19.55 -10.31 -4.37
N LEU A 97 -19.26 -11.19 -5.33
CA LEU A 97 -19.71 -11.07 -6.71
C LEU A 97 -21.20 -11.39 -6.86
N CYS A 98 -21.68 -12.43 -6.19
CA CYS A 98 -23.08 -12.87 -6.29
C CYS A 98 -24.08 -11.98 -5.55
N SER A 99 -23.64 -11.19 -4.56
CA SER A 99 -24.51 -10.34 -3.74
C SER A 99 -24.03 -8.89 -3.72
N GLN A 100 -24.97 -7.94 -3.75
CA GLN A 100 -24.68 -6.53 -3.49
C GLN A 100 -24.77 -6.15 -2.01
N ALA A 101 -25.18 -7.10 -1.15
CA ALA A 101 -25.33 -6.92 0.28
C ALA A 101 -24.38 -7.83 1.08
N GLY A 102 -23.99 -7.36 2.27
CA GLY A 102 -23.13 -8.07 3.23
C GLY A 102 -21.71 -8.26 2.74
N ARG A 103 -21.19 -7.33 1.94
CA ARG A 103 -19.84 -7.40 1.37
C ARG A 103 -18.77 -7.08 2.38
N ILE A 104 -19.02 -6.16 3.31
CA ILE A 104 -18.03 -5.75 4.32
C ILE A 104 -17.55 -6.98 5.10
N GLU A 105 -18.47 -7.80 5.61
CA GLU A 105 -18.14 -9.01 6.36
C GLU A 105 -17.35 -10.03 5.51
N GLN A 106 -17.68 -10.19 4.22
CA GLN A 106 -16.92 -11.10 3.36
C GLN A 106 -15.51 -10.58 3.07
N ILE A 107 -15.35 -9.26 2.91
CA ILE A 107 -14.05 -8.62 2.72
C ILE A 107 -13.20 -8.78 3.97
N GLN A 108 -13.77 -8.51 5.15
CA GLN A 108 -13.12 -8.71 6.45
C GLN A 108 -12.59 -10.14 6.58
N ALA A 109 -13.44 -11.14 6.33
CA ALA A 109 -13.05 -12.54 6.40
C ALA A 109 -11.91 -12.90 5.43
N ILE A 110 -11.77 -12.21 4.29
CA ILE A 110 -10.60 -12.36 3.42
C ILE A 110 -9.38 -11.67 4.02
N THR A 111 -9.53 -10.46 4.56
CA THR A 111 -8.40 -9.72 5.15
C THR A 111 -7.82 -10.42 6.39
N ASP A 112 -8.63 -11.15 7.14
CA ASP A 112 -8.21 -11.95 8.30
C ASP A 112 -7.30 -13.13 7.92
N LEU A 113 -7.40 -13.63 6.68
CA LEU A 113 -6.47 -14.63 6.15
C LEU A 113 -5.08 -14.03 5.87
N GLY A 114 -4.95 -12.70 5.89
CA GLY A 114 -3.67 -12.01 5.76
C GLY A 114 -2.97 -12.31 4.44
N TYR A 115 -1.66 -12.54 4.51
CA TYR A 115 -0.83 -12.86 3.35
C TYR A 115 -1.33 -14.07 2.56
N ASP A 116 -2.04 -15.00 3.21
CA ASP A 116 -2.45 -16.21 2.54
C ASP A 116 -3.54 -16.00 1.48
N ALA A 117 -4.28 -14.89 1.55
CA ALA A 117 -5.27 -14.51 0.56
C ALA A 117 -4.67 -13.99 -0.75
N LYS A 118 -3.42 -13.51 -0.76
CA LYS A 118 -2.85 -12.75 -1.87
C LYS A 118 -2.75 -13.54 -3.17
N ASP A 119 -2.37 -14.81 -3.12
CA ASP A 119 -2.27 -15.65 -4.33
C ASP A 119 -3.63 -15.79 -5.02
N ALA A 120 -4.69 -16.07 -4.24
CA ALA A 120 -6.06 -16.18 -4.76
C ALA A 120 -6.56 -14.84 -5.31
N LEU A 121 -6.32 -13.73 -4.62
CA LEU A 121 -6.69 -12.41 -5.12
C LEU A 121 -5.96 -12.07 -6.43
N SER A 122 -4.64 -12.30 -6.49
CA SER A 122 -3.81 -12.05 -7.67
C SER A 122 -4.26 -12.87 -8.89
N HIS A 123 -4.61 -14.15 -8.65
CA HIS A 123 -5.19 -15.01 -9.67
C HIS A 123 -6.50 -14.40 -10.21
N ASN A 124 -7.42 -14.01 -9.32
CA ASN A 124 -8.71 -13.44 -9.71
C ASN A 124 -8.60 -12.06 -10.41
N ILE A 125 -7.56 -11.28 -10.11
CA ILE A 125 -7.22 -10.03 -10.80
C ILE A 125 -6.76 -10.29 -12.25
N SER A 126 -6.19 -11.47 -12.52
CA SER A 126 -5.60 -11.82 -13.81
C SER A 126 -6.57 -12.59 -14.73
N VAL A 127 -7.74 -12.98 -14.24
CA VAL A 127 -8.75 -13.74 -15.00
C VAL A 127 -9.11 -13.05 -16.31
N GLY A 128 -9.03 -13.76 -17.43
CA GLY A 128 -9.30 -13.26 -18.79
C GLY A 128 -10.78 -13.00 -19.10
N SER A 129 -11.07 -12.52 -20.31
CA SER A 129 -12.43 -12.24 -20.79
C SER A 129 -13.33 -13.48 -20.93
N GLU A 130 -12.73 -14.68 -20.87
CA GLU A 130 -13.45 -15.96 -20.91
C GLU A 130 -14.37 -16.16 -19.71
N ALA A 131 -14.09 -15.51 -18.57
CA ALA A 131 -15.02 -15.51 -17.45
C ALA A 131 -16.09 -14.43 -17.66
N GLU A 132 -17.36 -14.82 -17.56
CA GLU A 132 -18.52 -13.93 -17.70
C GLU A 132 -18.45 -12.73 -16.75
N ASP A 133 -17.93 -12.93 -15.54
CA ASP A 133 -17.84 -11.93 -14.49
C ASP A 133 -16.47 -11.24 -14.38
N HIS A 134 -15.58 -11.39 -15.37
CA HIS A 134 -14.17 -10.97 -15.26
C HIS A 134 -13.99 -9.51 -14.85
N LEU A 135 -14.83 -8.58 -15.31
CA LEU A 135 -14.74 -7.16 -14.90
C LEU A 135 -15.02 -6.96 -13.40
N ALA A 136 -16.13 -7.53 -12.92
CA ALA A 136 -16.51 -7.44 -11.51
C ALA A 136 -15.50 -8.18 -10.63
N ARG A 137 -15.08 -9.37 -11.05
CA ARG A 137 -14.07 -10.19 -10.37
C ARG A 137 -12.75 -9.43 -10.20
N ARG A 138 -12.24 -8.83 -11.28
CA ARG A 138 -11.02 -8.01 -11.24
C ARG A 138 -11.18 -6.80 -10.32
N TYR A 139 -12.33 -6.12 -10.39
CA TYR A 139 -12.62 -4.96 -9.56
C TYR A 139 -12.62 -5.31 -8.07
N TYR A 140 -13.44 -6.27 -7.64
CA TYR A 140 -13.53 -6.62 -6.22
C TYR A 140 -12.27 -7.30 -5.70
N ALA A 141 -11.58 -8.12 -6.51
CA ALA A 141 -10.31 -8.69 -6.11
C ALA A 141 -9.24 -7.61 -5.86
N ARG A 142 -9.20 -6.54 -6.69
CA ARG A 142 -8.34 -5.36 -6.43
C ARG A 142 -8.77 -4.61 -5.19
N ALA A 143 -10.07 -4.34 -5.01
CA ALA A 143 -10.57 -3.63 -3.83
C ALA A 143 -10.23 -4.35 -2.52
N VAL A 144 -10.43 -5.68 -2.48
CA VAL A 144 -10.08 -6.52 -1.33
C VAL A 144 -8.56 -6.54 -1.11
N LEU A 145 -7.76 -6.67 -2.18
CA LEU A 145 -6.31 -6.63 -2.08
C LEU A 145 -5.81 -5.29 -1.53
N SER A 146 -6.38 -4.17 -1.96
CA SER A 146 -6.04 -2.85 -1.43
C SER A 146 -6.42 -2.71 0.04
N CYS A 147 -7.59 -3.22 0.47
CA CYS A 147 -7.98 -3.28 1.88
C CYS A 147 -6.97 -4.10 2.70
N LEU A 148 -6.56 -5.25 2.19
CA LEU A 148 -5.53 -6.09 2.81
C LEU A 148 -4.19 -5.35 2.94
N HIS A 149 -3.72 -4.66 1.90
CA HIS A 149 -2.48 -3.88 1.98
C HIS A 149 -2.55 -2.76 3.02
N ARG A 150 -3.66 -2.01 3.08
CA ARG A 150 -3.87 -0.97 4.11
C ARG A 150 -3.87 -1.57 5.51
N SER A 151 -4.44 -2.76 5.70
CA SER A 151 -4.39 -3.47 6.99
C SER A 151 -2.95 -3.74 7.45
N PHE A 152 -2.03 -4.06 6.53
CA PHE A 152 -0.62 -4.27 6.85
C PHE A 152 0.08 -2.96 7.22
N ALA A 153 -0.18 -1.89 6.48
CA ALA A 153 0.35 -0.56 6.78
C ALA A 153 -0.07 -0.06 8.16
N ILE A 154 -1.37 -0.13 8.46
CA ILE A 154 -1.94 0.30 9.75
C ILE A 154 -1.34 -0.50 10.91
N ARG A 155 -1.15 -1.82 10.75
CA ARG A 155 -0.51 -2.66 11.78
C ARG A 155 0.92 -2.24 12.08
N GLU A 156 1.66 -1.71 11.12
CA GLU A 156 3.04 -1.24 11.36
C GLU A 156 3.08 0.10 12.08
N TRP A 157 2.14 1.02 11.77
CA TRP A 157 1.98 2.23 12.56
C TRP A 157 1.45 1.94 13.98
N GLU A 158 0.60 0.93 14.15
CA GLU A 158 0.15 0.48 15.47
C GLU A 158 1.30 -0.06 16.31
N LYS A 159 2.20 -0.88 15.74
CA LYS A 159 3.43 -1.32 16.42
C LYS A 159 4.25 -0.12 16.92
N LEU A 160 4.44 0.87 16.04
CA LEU A 160 5.16 2.10 16.38
C LEU A 160 4.46 2.88 17.50
N ARG A 161 3.12 2.99 17.48
CA ARG A 161 2.32 3.61 18.53
C ARG A 161 2.48 2.91 19.89
N ARG A 162 2.63 1.58 19.89
CA ARG A 162 2.89 0.77 21.08
C ARG A 162 4.33 0.84 21.60
N GLY A 163 5.20 1.59 20.92
CA GLY A 163 6.62 1.69 21.27
C GLY A 163 7.44 0.47 20.82
N GLU A 164 6.90 -0.38 19.95
CA GLU A 164 7.67 -1.47 19.35
C GLU A 164 8.68 -0.93 18.33
N ALA A 165 9.79 -1.63 18.16
CA ALA A 165 10.83 -1.23 17.22
C ALA A 165 10.35 -1.45 15.77
N VAL A 166 10.18 -0.34 15.03
CA VAL A 166 9.87 -0.34 13.60
C VAL A 166 10.95 0.45 12.87
N SER A 167 11.57 -0.15 11.84
CA SER A 167 12.57 0.55 11.02
C SER A 167 11.93 1.70 10.24
N LEU A 168 12.67 2.78 10.01
CA LEU A 168 12.20 3.94 9.24
C LEU A 168 11.67 3.56 7.85
N SER A 169 12.36 2.68 7.13
CA SER A 169 11.95 2.22 5.80
C SER A 169 10.59 1.52 5.79
N ARG A 170 10.29 0.70 6.80
CA ARG A 170 8.98 0.04 6.95
C ARG A 170 7.89 1.05 7.33
N ALA A 171 8.20 1.95 8.27
CA ALA A 171 7.25 2.95 8.74
C ALA A 171 6.82 3.91 7.63
N LEU A 172 7.74 4.29 6.72
CA LEU A 172 7.40 5.10 5.55
C LEU A 172 6.86 4.28 4.37
N GLY A 173 7.37 3.06 4.15
CA GLY A 173 6.81 2.15 3.14
C GLY A 173 5.34 1.78 3.39
N ALA A 174 4.85 1.94 4.63
CA ALA A 174 3.43 1.79 4.95
C ALA A 174 2.53 2.78 4.16
N PHE A 175 3.02 3.98 3.83
CA PHE A 175 2.27 4.90 2.96
C PHE A 175 2.09 4.31 1.54
N ASP A 176 3.11 3.64 1.00
CA ASP A 176 3.05 3.04 -0.34
C ASP A 176 2.01 1.93 -0.45
N LEU A 177 1.70 1.22 0.63
CA LEU A 177 0.67 0.18 0.65
C LEU A 177 -0.77 0.74 0.56
N PHE A 178 -0.97 2.04 0.77
CA PHE A 178 -2.22 2.70 0.43
C PHE A 178 -2.32 3.03 -1.06
N ILE A 179 -1.20 3.05 -1.79
CA ILE A 179 -1.10 3.54 -3.16
C ILE A 179 -0.94 2.36 -4.13
N PRO A 180 -1.97 1.97 -4.90
CA PRO A 180 -1.86 0.89 -5.88
C PRO A 180 -0.75 1.12 -6.92
N GLU A 181 -0.52 2.38 -7.31
CA GLU A 181 0.49 2.78 -8.28
C GLU A 181 1.92 2.61 -7.78
N SER A 182 2.12 2.43 -6.46
CA SER A 182 3.44 2.10 -5.92
C SER A 182 3.97 0.78 -6.47
N GLY A 183 3.09 -0.13 -6.90
CA GLY A 183 3.46 -1.45 -7.42
C GLY A 183 3.96 -2.44 -6.37
N PHE A 184 4.01 -2.05 -5.09
CA PHE A 184 4.41 -2.92 -3.99
C PHE A 184 3.21 -3.60 -3.35
N GLY A 185 3.31 -4.92 -3.17
CA GLY A 185 2.31 -5.70 -2.45
C GLY A 185 2.66 -5.91 -0.98
N SER A 186 3.87 -5.63 -0.55
CA SER A 186 4.30 -5.77 0.84
C SER A 186 5.48 -4.88 1.21
N LEU A 187 5.68 -4.68 2.51
CA LEU A 187 6.84 -3.95 3.02
C LEU A 187 8.13 -4.74 2.83
N GLU A 188 8.06 -6.07 2.83
CA GLU A 188 9.20 -6.94 2.54
C GLU A 188 9.72 -6.70 1.11
N GLU A 189 8.83 -6.49 0.13
CA GLU A 189 9.24 -6.16 -1.25
C GLU A 189 9.98 -4.81 -1.31
N ILE A 190 9.53 -3.80 -0.56
CA ILE A 190 10.22 -2.50 -0.45
C ILE A 190 11.60 -2.65 0.20
N VAL A 191 11.68 -3.39 1.31
CA VAL A 191 12.94 -3.66 2.02
C VAL A 191 13.92 -4.42 1.15
N ILE A 192 13.47 -5.45 0.42
CA ILE A 192 14.31 -6.19 -0.54
C ILE A 192 14.85 -5.24 -1.61
N LYS A 193 14.04 -4.31 -2.11
CA LYS A 193 14.51 -3.34 -3.10
C LYS A 193 15.61 -2.43 -2.55
N LEU A 194 15.51 -1.98 -1.30
CA LEU A 194 16.57 -1.22 -0.62
C LEU A 194 17.81 -2.06 -0.31
N ASP A 195 17.64 -3.33 0.04
CA ASP A 195 18.75 -4.26 0.25
C ASP A 195 19.51 -4.53 -1.07
N ASN A 196 18.83 -4.51 -2.22
CA ASN A 196 19.48 -4.56 -3.53
C ASN A 196 20.34 -3.32 -3.80
N VAL A 197 19.89 -2.11 -3.40
CA VAL A 197 20.72 -0.88 -3.46
C VAL A 197 21.98 -1.04 -2.62
N THR A 198 21.87 -1.66 -1.45
CA THR A 198 23.01 -1.93 -0.56
C THR A 198 23.97 -2.95 -1.18
N SER A 199 23.44 -3.99 -1.83
CA SER A 199 24.25 -5.00 -2.52
C SER A 199 25.04 -4.37 -3.67
N LEU A 200 24.40 -3.51 -4.48
CA LEU A 200 25.06 -2.76 -5.55
C LEU A 200 26.17 -1.83 -5.00
N PHE A 201 25.96 -1.21 -3.84
CA PHE A 201 26.99 -0.40 -3.19
C PHE A 201 28.24 -1.23 -2.86
N ILE A 202 28.06 -2.39 -2.24
CA ILE A 202 29.14 -3.29 -1.82
C ILE A 202 29.96 -3.76 -3.04
N GLU A 203 29.29 -4.09 -4.15
CA GLU A 203 29.95 -4.48 -5.39
C GLU A 203 30.83 -3.37 -5.96
N GLN A 204 30.39 -2.11 -5.88
CA GLN A 204 31.14 -0.96 -6.39
C GLN A 204 32.24 -0.45 -5.43
N HIS A 205 32.18 -0.80 -4.13
CA HIS A 205 33.07 -0.29 -3.09
C HIS A 205 33.69 -1.42 -2.24
N PRO A 206 34.54 -2.28 -2.81
CA PRO A 206 35.08 -3.47 -2.11
C PRO A 206 35.96 -3.11 -0.90
N HIS A 207 36.55 -1.93 -0.88
CA HIS A 207 37.39 -1.43 0.22
C HIS A 207 36.63 -0.59 1.25
N PHE A 208 35.30 -0.50 1.16
CA PHE A 208 34.47 0.35 2.02
C PHE A 208 34.72 0.13 3.53
N GLN A 209 34.99 -1.10 3.95
CA GLN A 209 35.19 -1.41 5.37
C GLN A 209 36.43 -0.74 5.99
N GLN A 210 37.42 -0.39 5.16
CA GLN A 210 38.68 0.23 5.58
C GLN A 210 38.56 1.74 5.84
N LEU A 211 37.45 2.35 5.41
CA LEU A 211 37.20 3.79 5.53
C LEU A 211 36.78 4.17 6.96
N THR A 212 37.10 5.40 7.36
CA THR A 212 36.63 5.95 8.64
C THR A 212 35.11 6.15 8.65
N CYS A 213 34.49 6.33 9.81
CA CYS A 213 33.06 6.64 9.90
C CYS A 213 32.64 7.83 8.98
N ARG A 214 33.41 8.92 8.98
CA ARG A 214 33.17 10.10 8.12
C ARG A 214 33.30 9.78 6.63
N GLU A 215 34.33 9.04 6.25
CA GLU A 215 34.56 8.64 4.86
C GLU A 215 33.47 7.68 4.36
N LYS A 216 33.04 6.73 5.20
CA LYS A 216 31.92 5.82 4.90
C LYS A 216 30.64 6.60 4.65
N ALA A 217 30.31 7.57 5.52
CA ALA A 217 29.12 8.40 5.36
C ALA A 217 29.11 9.17 4.02
N ARG A 218 30.24 9.78 3.67
CA ARG A 218 30.41 10.51 2.40
C ARG A 218 30.37 9.58 1.19
N ALA A 219 30.98 8.40 1.27
CA ALA A 219 30.97 7.41 0.19
C ALA A 219 29.54 6.94 -0.13
N ILE A 220 28.71 6.68 0.90
CA ILE A 220 27.30 6.31 0.72
C ILE A 220 26.53 7.45 0.04
N ALA A 221 26.68 8.69 0.51
CA ALA A 221 26.00 9.83 -0.09
C ALA A 221 26.40 10.04 -1.56
N GLY A 222 27.70 9.93 -1.86
CA GLY A 222 28.24 9.99 -3.21
C GLY A 222 27.69 8.89 -4.12
N PHE A 223 27.64 7.64 -3.66
CA PHE A 223 27.07 6.53 -4.41
C PHE A 223 25.59 6.73 -4.70
N LEU A 224 24.79 7.09 -3.70
CA LEU A 224 23.34 7.26 -3.88
C LEU A 224 23.07 8.37 -4.90
N ARG A 225 23.85 9.45 -4.87
CA ARG A 225 23.75 10.53 -5.85
C ARG A 225 24.17 10.09 -7.25
N ALA A 226 25.28 9.37 -7.38
CA ALA A 226 25.81 8.90 -8.66
C ALA A 226 24.89 7.88 -9.35
N ASN A 227 24.07 7.16 -8.58
CA ASN A 227 23.11 6.16 -9.08
C ASN A 227 21.66 6.68 -9.08
N ASN A 228 21.44 8.00 -8.92
CA ASN A 228 20.13 8.64 -8.92
C ASN A 228 19.14 8.01 -7.92
N PHE A 229 19.54 7.78 -6.66
CA PHE A 229 18.66 7.29 -5.59
C PHE A 229 18.16 8.41 -4.66
N ASN A 230 18.38 9.67 -5.01
CA ASN A 230 18.00 10.82 -4.19
C ASN A 230 17.77 12.07 -5.05
N GLY A 231 17.16 13.09 -4.43
CA GLY A 231 16.98 14.39 -5.06
C GLY A 231 15.77 14.46 -6.00
N ILE A 232 15.69 15.55 -6.75
CA ILE A 232 14.67 15.81 -7.76
C ILE A 232 15.38 16.31 -9.02
N GLU A 233 15.04 15.75 -10.17
CA GLU A 233 15.60 16.15 -11.46
C GLU A 233 15.30 17.63 -11.77
N PRO A 234 16.21 18.32 -12.47
CA PRO A 234 15.96 19.69 -12.93
C PRO A 234 14.67 19.77 -13.75
N GLY A 235 13.82 20.76 -13.45
CA GLY A 235 12.56 21.00 -14.17
C GLY A 235 11.34 20.25 -13.61
N ARG A 236 11.50 19.39 -12.59
CA ARG A 236 10.37 18.79 -11.86
C ARG A 236 9.93 19.68 -10.70
N SER A 237 8.62 19.75 -10.45
CA SER A 237 8.07 20.50 -9.33
C SER A 237 8.37 19.81 -7.99
N TYR A 238 8.88 20.57 -7.02
CA TYR A 238 9.21 20.04 -5.68
C TYR A 238 7.98 19.46 -4.97
N HIS A 239 6.80 20.06 -5.16
CA HIS A 239 5.57 19.72 -4.41
C HIS A 239 4.73 18.62 -5.05
N ARG A 240 5.25 17.88 -6.04
CA ARG A 240 4.51 16.75 -6.62
C ARG A 240 4.28 15.67 -5.57
N LEU A 241 3.07 15.12 -5.57
CA LEU A 241 2.58 14.21 -4.54
C LEU A 241 3.43 12.94 -4.46
N GLU A 242 3.83 12.38 -5.60
CA GLU A 242 4.62 11.15 -5.70
C GLU A 242 5.98 11.22 -4.97
N HIS A 243 6.58 12.41 -4.83
CA HIS A 243 7.89 12.56 -4.20
C HIS A 243 7.86 12.30 -2.68
N ASN A 244 6.67 12.13 -2.09
CA ASN A 244 6.48 11.79 -0.67
C ASN A 244 6.58 10.29 -0.38
N PHE A 245 6.51 9.44 -1.41
CA PHE A 245 6.33 8.00 -1.25
C PHE A 245 7.63 7.25 -1.55
N LEU A 246 8.07 6.42 -0.59
CA LEU A 246 9.35 5.73 -0.68
C LEU A 246 9.37 4.71 -1.82
N GLY A 247 8.35 3.85 -1.88
CA GLY A 247 8.19 2.86 -2.92
C GLY A 247 8.01 3.49 -4.31
N VAL A 248 7.16 4.52 -4.43
CA VAL A 248 6.99 5.23 -5.71
C VAL A 248 8.33 5.79 -6.19
N SER A 249 9.10 6.46 -5.32
CA SER A 249 10.45 6.93 -5.68
C SER A 249 11.39 5.78 -6.05
N LEU A 250 11.35 4.63 -5.36
CA LEU A 250 12.18 3.47 -5.71
C LEU A 250 11.82 2.84 -7.07
N ASN A 251 10.58 3.00 -7.54
CA ASN A 251 10.12 2.50 -8.83
C ASN A 251 10.25 3.51 -9.97
N ASP A 252 10.40 4.80 -9.67
CA ASP A 252 10.73 5.84 -10.64
C ASP A 252 12.19 5.69 -11.08
N PRO A 253 12.50 5.52 -12.38
CA PRO A 253 13.89 5.49 -12.86
C PRO A 253 14.72 6.72 -12.46
N ALA A 254 14.07 7.89 -12.34
CA ALA A 254 14.71 9.13 -11.90
C ALA A 254 14.79 9.28 -10.37
N HIS A 255 14.10 8.42 -9.61
CA HIS A 255 13.94 8.44 -8.16
C HIS A 255 13.68 9.81 -7.55
N ASN A 256 12.79 10.59 -8.19
CA ASN A 256 12.44 11.90 -7.65
C ASN A 256 11.82 11.73 -6.26
N SER A 257 12.45 12.35 -5.26
CA SER A 257 12.11 12.14 -3.86
C SER A 257 12.36 13.39 -3.02
N LEU A 258 11.48 13.66 -2.06
CA LEU A 258 11.68 14.74 -1.10
C LEU A 258 12.85 14.43 -0.14
N PRO A 259 13.40 15.44 0.57
CA PRO A 259 14.48 15.24 1.52
C PRO A 259 14.26 14.14 2.54
N LEU A 260 13.02 13.99 3.00
CA LEU A 260 12.60 12.96 3.96
C LEU A 260 12.78 11.53 3.40
N VAL A 261 12.39 11.31 2.15
CA VAL A 261 12.53 10.02 1.46
C VAL A 261 14.01 9.75 1.14
N SER A 262 14.75 10.75 0.64
CA SER A 262 16.20 10.64 0.41
C SER A 262 16.97 10.30 1.70
N ALA A 263 16.64 10.94 2.81
CA ALA A 263 17.22 10.63 4.13
C ALA A 263 16.87 9.21 4.59
N THR A 264 15.70 8.69 4.23
CA THR A 264 15.28 7.33 4.60
C THR A 264 16.06 6.27 3.83
N ILE A 265 16.22 6.45 2.51
CA ILE A 265 17.04 5.57 1.67
C ILE A 265 18.48 5.55 2.21
N TYR A 266 19.05 6.73 2.49
CA TYR A 266 20.38 6.83 3.08
C TYR A 266 20.47 6.11 4.43
N CYS A 267 19.53 6.34 5.35
CA CYS A 267 19.54 5.68 6.67
C CYS A 267 19.52 4.16 6.52
N HIS A 268 18.69 3.62 5.62
CA HIS A 268 18.60 2.17 5.39
C HIS A 268 19.94 1.58 4.94
N VAL A 269 20.54 2.16 3.90
CA VAL A 269 21.81 1.70 3.32
C VAL A 269 22.93 1.83 4.36
N ALA A 270 23.05 2.98 5.02
CA ALA A 270 24.07 3.23 6.03
C ALA A 270 23.98 2.26 7.22
N GLN A 271 22.77 1.98 7.72
CA GLN A 271 22.57 1.02 8.80
C GLN A 271 22.93 -0.41 8.38
N LYS A 272 22.56 -0.82 7.17
CA LYS A 272 22.95 -2.14 6.62
C LYS A 272 24.45 -2.29 6.45
N LEU A 273 25.16 -1.18 6.25
CA LEU A 273 26.62 -1.12 6.15
C LEU A 273 27.34 -0.90 7.49
N GLY A 274 26.59 -0.88 8.61
CA GLY A 274 27.15 -0.84 9.96
C GLY A 274 27.31 0.56 10.57
N LEU A 275 26.81 1.61 9.94
CA LEU A 275 26.80 2.96 10.51
C LEU A 275 25.57 3.21 11.38
N ASP A 276 25.72 3.93 12.49
CA ASP A 276 24.59 4.43 13.29
C ASP A 276 24.06 5.72 12.67
N ALA A 277 23.31 5.58 11.57
CA ALA A 277 22.65 6.67 10.87
C ALA A 277 21.20 6.83 11.35
N ARG A 278 20.78 8.05 11.69
CA ARG A 278 19.44 8.38 12.19
C ARG A 278 18.87 9.61 11.48
N PRO A 279 17.54 9.68 11.24
CA PRO A 279 16.95 10.88 10.69
C PRO A 279 17.04 12.04 11.69
N CYS A 280 17.17 13.24 11.16
CA CYS A 280 17.19 14.50 11.90
C CYS A 280 16.12 15.43 11.31
N GLY A 281 15.02 15.60 12.05
CA GLY A 281 13.85 16.37 11.67
C GLY A 281 14.03 17.88 11.77
N PHE A 282 15.02 18.43 11.07
CA PHE A 282 15.32 19.86 11.07
C PHE A 282 14.19 20.72 10.47
N PRO A 283 13.97 21.99 10.87
CA PRO A 283 12.92 22.81 10.25
C PRO A 283 13.04 22.88 8.72
N PHE A 284 11.94 22.65 8.00
CA PHE A 284 11.84 22.67 6.53
C PHE A 284 12.68 21.63 5.75
N HIS A 285 13.59 20.89 6.39
CA HIS A 285 14.42 19.86 5.76
C HIS A 285 14.56 18.58 6.61
N VAL A 286 15.04 17.47 6.05
CA VAL A 286 15.40 16.29 6.87
C VAL A 286 16.86 15.94 6.58
N HIS A 287 17.69 16.03 7.62
CA HIS A 287 19.09 15.62 7.57
C HIS A 287 19.24 14.19 8.09
N VAL A 288 20.45 13.64 7.96
CA VAL A 288 20.84 12.40 8.62
C VAL A 288 21.99 12.68 9.57
N ILE A 289 21.86 12.23 10.81
CA ILE A 289 22.94 12.22 11.81
C ILE A 289 23.65 10.88 11.71
N VAL A 290 24.98 10.89 11.62
CA VAL A 290 25.81 9.70 11.73
C VAL A 290 26.63 9.79 13.00
N MET A 291 26.43 8.82 13.90
CA MET A 291 27.14 8.72 15.17
C MET A 291 28.34 7.79 15.04
N PRO A 292 29.52 8.15 15.60
CA PRO A 292 30.64 7.22 15.70
C PRO A 292 30.37 6.12 16.74
N ALA A 293 31.16 5.05 16.68
CA ALA A 293 31.11 3.98 17.68
C ALA A 293 31.50 4.49 19.08
N THR A 294 31.01 3.84 20.14
CA THR A 294 31.44 4.14 21.51
C THR A 294 32.95 3.99 21.64
N GLY A 295 33.62 5.01 22.19
CA GLY A 295 35.08 5.06 22.34
C GLY A 295 35.82 5.68 21.16
N TYR A 296 35.13 6.12 20.11
CA TYR A 296 35.74 6.72 18.92
C TYR A 296 35.09 8.06 18.53
N ASP A 297 35.84 8.89 17.80
CA ASP A 297 35.31 10.01 17.02
C ASP A 297 34.93 9.58 15.59
N VAL A 298 34.49 10.53 14.77
CA VAL A 298 34.03 10.27 13.39
C VAL A 298 35.16 9.99 12.40
N ASP A 299 36.41 10.24 12.80
CA ASP A 299 37.61 9.90 12.03
C ASP A 299 38.26 8.60 12.58
N ASP A 300 37.51 7.84 13.40
CA ASP A 300 37.90 6.60 14.07
C ASP A 300 39.12 6.74 15.01
N HIS A 301 39.41 7.95 15.51
CA HIS A 301 40.37 8.14 16.59
C HIS A 301 39.75 7.81 17.95
N ALA A 302 40.53 7.20 18.84
CA ALA A 302 40.08 6.87 20.18
C ALA A 302 39.78 8.14 21.00
N VAL A 303 38.61 8.18 21.65
CA VAL A 303 38.24 9.17 22.66
C VAL A 303 38.24 8.52 24.05
N GLU A 304 38.03 9.32 25.11
CA GLU A 304 37.96 8.81 26.48
C GLU A 304 36.99 7.62 26.61
N ALA A 305 37.37 6.64 27.43
CA ALA A 305 36.62 5.39 27.56
C ALA A 305 35.17 5.64 28.02
N GLY A 306 34.20 5.16 27.25
CA GLY A 306 32.78 5.36 27.50
C GLY A 306 32.18 6.62 26.87
N MET A 307 33.01 7.54 26.34
CA MET A 307 32.56 8.70 25.59
C MET A 307 32.35 8.36 24.10
N ARG A 308 31.64 9.23 23.39
CA ARG A 308 31.49 9.20 21.94
C ARG A 308 31.90 10.56 21.39
N GLY A 309 32.60 10.58 20.26
CA GLY A 309 32.81 11.83 19.52
C GLY A 309 31.48 12.42 19.03
N GLY A 310 31.51 13.70 18.67
CA GLY A 310 30.35 14.40 18.14
C GLY A 310 29.86 13.79 16.81
N PRO A 311 28.56 13.91 16.49
CA PRO A 311 28.03 13.44 15.21
C PRO A 311 28.53 14.27 14.03
N ILE A 312 28.39 13.70 12.83
CA ILE A 312 28.34 14.46 11.58
C ILE A 312 26.92 14.49 11.03
N TYR A 313 26.63 15.52 10.23
CA TYR A 313 25.34 15.70 9.57
C TYR A 313 25.51 15.54 8.07
N MET A 314 24.63 14.76 7.47
CA MET A 314 24.58 14.54 6.02
C MET A 314 23.27 15.09 5.46
N ASP A 315 23.34 15.66 4.27
CA ASP A 315 22.18 16.07 3.47
C ASP A 315 22.14 15.26 2.17
N PRO A 316 21.67 13.99 2.21
CA PRO A 316 21.67 13.13 1.04
C PRO A 316 20.79 13.66 -0.11
N PHE A 317 19.93 14.64 0.14
CA PHE A 317 19.12 15.28 -0.90
C PHE A 317 19.94 16.33 -1.68
N ARG A 318 20.77 17.13 -1.00
CA ARG A 318 21.50 18.25 -1.65
C ARG A 318 22.94 17.92 -2.02
N SER A 319 23.63 17.09 -1.25
CA SER A 319 25.09 17.01 -1.27
C SER A 319 25.62 15.62 -0.87
N ASP A 320 26.83 15.30 -1.32
CA ASP A 320 27.64 14.17 -0.86
C ASP A 320 28.64 14.56 0.24
N LYS A 321 28.71 15.85 0.57
CA LYS A 321 29.55 16.41 1.62
C LYS A 321 28.81 16.50 2.95
N GLU A 322 29.58 16.46 4.03
CA GLU A 322 29.11 16.77 5.37
C GLU A 322 28.54 18.20 5.42
N THR A 323 27.41 18.34 6.11
CA THR A 323 26.80 19.63 6.44
C THR A 323 27.42 20.13 7.74
N PRO A 324 28.14 21.27 7.73
CA PRO A 324 28.73 21.81 8.95
C PRO A 324 27.67 22.13 10.00
N ILE A 325 27.89 21.71 11.25
CA ILE A 325 26.96 22.00 12.36
C ILE A 325 26.74 23.50 12.56
N ILE A 326 27.77 24.31 12.30
CA ILE A 326 27.70 25.77 12.40
C ILE A 326 26.66 26.37 11.44
N ASP A 327 26.50 25.78 10.25
CA ASP A 327 25.51 26.24 9.28
C ASP A 327 24.08 25.93 9.76
N LEU A 328 23.88 24.75 10.36
CA LEU A 328 22.61 24.36 10.97
C LEU A 328 22.27 25.24 12.18
N GLN A 329 23.24 25.52 13.04
CA GLN A 329 23.08 26.42 14.19
C GLN A 329 22.75 27.85 13.73
N HIS A 330 23.42 28.36 12.71
CA HIS A 330 23.11 29.67 12.13
C HIS A 330 21.69 29.72 11.57
N GLN A 331 21.23 28.68 10.88
CA GLN A 331 19.85 28.60 10.39
C GLN A 331 18.83 28.59 11.54
N LEU A 332 19.08 27.82 12.60
CA LEU A 332 18.19 27.78 13.76
C LEU A 332 18.16 29.12 14.52
N ASN A 333 19.31 29.77 14.68
CA ASN A 333 19.39 31.12 15.25
C ASN A 333 18.59 32.12 14.41
N PHE A 334 18.69 32.03 13.07
CA PHE A 334 17.90 32.87 12.16
C PHE A 334 16.40 32.63 12.28
N LEU A 335 15.98 31.38 12.52
CA LEU A 335 14.59 31.01 12.78
C LEU A 335 14.11 31.36 14.20
N GLY A 336 14.98 31.92 15.05
CA GLY A 336 14.65 32.32 16.41
C GLY A 336 14.54 31.17 17.41
N ALA A 337 15.13 30.00 17.11
CA ALA A 337 15.07 28.83 17.99
C ALA A 337 15.88 29.05 19.27
N SER A 338 15.26 28.76 20.42
CA SER A 338 15.90 28.74 21.74
C SER A 338 16.96 27.64 21.84
N ALA A 339 17.85 27.71 22.84
CA ALA A 339 18.88 26.69 23.05
C ALA A 339 18.32 25.27 23.25
N ALA A 340 17.15 25.16 23.90
CA ALA A 340 16.46 23.89 24.08
C ALA A 340 15.94 23.34 22.74
N GLU A 341 15.30 24.19 21.94
CA GLU A 341 14.83 23.81 20.59
C GLU A 341 15.98 23.45 19.67
N GLN A 342 17.12 24.15 19.76
CA GLN A 342 18.30 23.82 18.99
C GLN A 342 18.83 22.43 19.30
N SER A 343 18.92 22.06 20.58
CA SER A 343 19.30 20.71 21.00
C SER A 343 18.36 19.65 20.42
N THR A 344 17.06 19.91 20.41
CA THR A 344 16.05 19.01 19.83
C THR A 344 16.19 18.91 18.31
N PHE A 345 16.31 20.04 17.60
CA PHE A 345 16.39 20.05 16.12
C PHE A 345 17.70 19.49 15.57
N LEU A 346 18.78 19.56 16.35
CA LEU A 346 20.08 18.94 16.02
C LEU A 346 20.18 17.49 16.52
N GLY A 347 19.18 17.02 17.28
CA GLY A 347 19.10 15.65 17.75
C GLY A 347 18.54 14.68 16.71
N LYS A 348 18.65 13.38 17.02
CA LYS A 348 17.93 12.33 16.28
C LYS A 348 16.42 12.53 16.44
N SER A 349 15.67 12.31 15.37
CA SER A 349 14.21 12.24 15.43
C SER A 349 13.75 10.81 15.61
N GLU A 350 12.63 10.68 16.32
CA GLU A 350 11.94 9.41 16.46
C GLU A 350 11.24 9.05 15.15
N VAL A 351 11.04 7.75 14.90
CA VAL A 351 10.43 7.28 13.65
C VAL A 351 9.01 7.81 13.50
N SER A 352 8.25 7.92 14.60
CA SER A 352 6.89 8.48 14.62
C SER A 352 6.86 9.94 14.19
N GLU A 353 7.83 10.76 14.60
CA GLU A 353 7.94 12.16 14.20
C GLU A 353 8.16 12.30 12.70
N ILE A 354 8.99 11.43 12.11
CA ILE A 354 9.23 11.42 10.66
C ILE A 354 8.00 10.96 9.89
N VAL A 355 7.25 9.97 10.39
CA VAL A 355 5.98 9.54 9.78
C VAL A 355 4.94 10.67 9.81
N LEU A 356 4.77 11.36 10.96
CA LEU A 356 3.86 12.51 11.09
C LEU A 356 4.26 13.65 10.15
N ARG A 357 5.56 13.87 9.96
CA ARG A 357 6.07 14.85 9.01
C ARG A 357 5.77 14.46 7.56
N CYS A 358 5.92 13.18 7.21
CA CYS A 358 5.54 12.67 5.89
C CYS A 358 4.05 12.89 5.63
N SER A 359 3.19 12.57 6.60
CA SER A 359 1.75 12.83 6.52
C SER A 359 1.44 14.31 6.23
N LYS A 360 2.07 15.23 6.96
CA LYS A 360 1.93 16.68 6.72
C LYS A 360 2.41 17.09 5.32
N ASN A 361 3.52 16.52 4.84
CA ASN A 361 4.00 16.81 3.48
C ASN A 361 3.00 16.35 2.40
N ILE A 362 2.39 15.17 2.58
CA ILE A 362 1.34 14.65 1.70
C ILE A 362 0.14 15.59 1.68
N LEU A 363 -0.40 15.96 2.85
CA LEU A 363 -1.55 16.87 2.94
C LEU A 363 -1.27 18.24 2.32
N ASN A 364 -0.07 18.80 2.56
CA ASN A 364 0.35 20.06 1.96
C ASN A 364 0.50 19.94 0.42
N SER A 365 0.95 18.81 -0.08
CA SER A 365 1.07 18.57 -1.53
C SER A 365 -0.31 18.49 -2.20
N ILE A 366 -1.28 17.86 -1.52
CA ILE A 366 -2.67 17.78 -1.98
C ILE A 366 -3.33 19.16 -2.01
N GLN A 367 -3.18 19.96 -0.94
CA GLN A 367 -3.73 21.32 -0.86
C GLN A 367 -3.16 22.24 -1.96
N ARG A 368 -1.86 22.11 -2.27
CA ARG A 368 -1.25 22.88 -3.37
C ARG A 368 -1.71 22.38 -4.74
N SER A 369 -1.96 21.09 -4.89
CA SER A 369 -2.40 20.51 -6.17
C SER A 369 -3.82 20.94 -6.56
N SER A 370 -4.66 21.34 -5.59
CA SER A 370 -5.97 21.93 -5.90
C SER A 370 -5.90 23.38 -6.42
N ASP A 371 -4.77 24.06 -6.22
CA ASP A 371 -4.58 25.46 -6.62
C ASP A 371 -4.01 25.60 -8.05
N PHE A 372 -3.55 24.50 -8.66
CA PHE A 372 -3.01 24.46 -10.02
C PHE A 372 -3.77 23.43 -10.86
N ASP A 373 -4.04 23.71 -12.15
CA ASP A 373 -4.70 22.82 -13.14
C ASP A 373 -3.92 21.49 -13.43
N ASP A 374 -2.98 21.12 -12.56
CA ASP A 374 -2.05 19.98 -12.67
C ASP A 374 -2.66 18.65 -12.18
N VAL A 375 -3.93 18.66 -11.76
CA VAL A 375 -4.70 17.48 -11.29
C VAL A 375 -4.70 16.35 -12.32
N HIS A 376 -4.50 16.66 -13.60
CA HIS A 376 -4.47 15.68 -14.69
C HIS A 376 -3.12 14.96 -14.89
N PHE A 377 -2.09 15.27 -14.09
CA PHE A 377 -0.75 14.67 -14.16
C PHE A 377 -0.30 13.92 -12.90
N ALA A 378 -1.16 13.79 -11.88
CA ALA A 378 -0.82 13.03 -10.69
C ALA A 378 -0.71 11.53 -11.01
N SER A 379 0.46 10.93 -10.78
CA SER A 379 0.69 9.49 -10.96
C SER A 379 0.25 8.64 -9.77
N VAL A 380 -0.32 9.28 -8.73
CA VAL A 380 -0.72 8.68 -7.46
C VAL A 380 -2.14 9.14 -7.15
N ASP A 381 -2.99 8.21 -6.70
CA ASP A 381 -4.37 8.52 -6.30
C ASP A 381 -4.43 9.47 -5.10
N LEU A 382 -5.01 10.65 -5.29
CA LEU A 382 -5.07 11.72 -4.29
C LEU A 382 -5.89 11.29 -3.06
N VAL A 383 -6.97 10.53 -3.28
CA VAL A 383 -7.88 10.10 -2.21
C VAL A 383 -7.19 9.09 -1.30
N SER A 384 -6.52 8.10 -1.88
CA SER A 384 -5.71 7.11 -1.14
C SER A 384 -4.54 7.77 -0.41
N ALA A 385 -3.86 8.73 -1.03
CA ALA A 385 -2.80 9.50 -0.38
C ALA A 385 -3.31 10.30 0.84
N LYS A 386 -4.45 11.00 0.70
CA LYS A 386 -5.10 11.70 1.81
C LYS A 386 -5.46 10.73 2.92
N TYR A 387 -6.00 9.56 2.57
CA TYR A 387 -6.41 8.55 3.53
C TYR A 387 -5.22 8.00 4.33
N ALA A 388 -4.10 7.70 3.67
CA ALA A 388 -2.86 7.29 4.33
C ALA A 388 -2.33 8.35 5.30
N ALA A 389 -2.37 9.62 4.91
CA ALA A 389 -1.96 10.74 5.75
C ALA A 389 -2.86 10.92 6.98
N VAL A 390 -4.19 10.84 6.81
CA VAL A 390 -5.13 10.92 7.93
C VAL A 390 -4.95 9.75 8.89
N TRP A 391 -4.81 8.51 8.39
CA TRP A 391 -4.57 7.33 9.21
C TRP A 391 -3.30 7.43 10.06
N SER A 392 -2.16 7.72 9.42
CA SER A 392 -0.88 7.86 10.12
C SER A 392 -0.90 8.98 11.16
N SER A 393 -1.52 10.12 10.84
CA SER A 393 -1.73 11.22 11.80
C SER A 393 -2.59 10.80 12.98
N MET A 394 -3.73 10.15 12.73
CA MET A 394 -4.64 9.70 13.78
C MET A 394 -3.98 8.69 14.74
N LEU A 395 -3.22 7.74 14.21
CA LEU A 395 -2.58 6.71 15.03
C LEU A 395 -1.40 7.22 15.84
N LEU A 396 -0.60 8.13 15.27
CA LEU A 396 0.69 8.53 15.86
C LEU A 396 0.66 9.90 16.55
N SER A 397 -0.45 10.64 16.47
CA SER A 397 -0.60 11.87 17.25
C SER A 397 -0.68 11.55 18.74
N ASP A 398 -0.11 12.43 19.55
CA ASP A 398 -0.13 12.32 21.00
C ASP A 398 -1.58 12.29 21.54
N PRO A 399 -2.01 11.24 22.26
CA PRO A 399 -3.34 11.18 22.87
C PRO A 399 -3.63 12.34 23.82
N ALA A 400 -2.60 12.95 24.43
CA ALA A 400 -2.77 14.15 25.26
C ALA A 400 -3.21 15.37 24.43
N ARG A 401 -3.01 15.35 23.11
CA ARG A 401 -3.44 16.38 22.15
C ARG A 401 -4.78 16.03 21.51
N SER A 402 -5.80 15.81 22.35
CA SER A 402 -7.15 15.39 21.94
C SER A 402 -7.80 16.28 20.86
N ILE A 403 -7.42 17.56 20.77
CA ILE A 403 -7.93 18.49 19.76
C ILE A 403 -7.53 18.09 18.34
N GLU A 404 -6.27 17.67 18.12
CA GLU A 404 -5.77 17.28 16.79
C GLU A 404 -6.46 16.00 16.29
N LEU A 405 -6.69 15.05 17.19
CA LEU A 405 -7.45 13.82 16.93
C LEU A 405 -8.91 14.13 16.57
N ARG A 406 -9.58 14.99 17.36
CA ARG A 406 -10.97 15.39 17.10
C ARG A 406 -11.14 16.15 15.79
N HIS A 407 -10.16 16.96 15.40
CA HIS A 407 -10.19 17.67 14.13
C HIS A 407 -10.02 16.73 12.92
N SER A 408 -9.23 15.67 13.07
CA SER A 408 -8.94 14.73 11.98
C SER A 408 -10.01 13.64 11.82
N LEU A 409 -10.72 13.29 12.90
CA LEU A 409 -11.74 12.23 12.91
C LEU A 409 -12.85 12.41 11.85
N PRO A 410 -13.47 13.61 11.67
CA PRO A 410 -14.47 13.80 10.62
C PRO A 410 -13.94 13.48 9.22
N SER A 411 -12.70 13.89 8.90
CA SER A 411 -12.09 13.58 7.60
C SER A 411 -11.83 12.09 7.43
N LEU A 412 -11.50 11.37 8.50
CA LEU A 412 -11.34 9.91 8.45
C LEU A 412 -12.68 9.22 8.17
N MET A 413 -13.72 9.59 8.93
CA MET A 413 -15.05 9.00 8.83
C MET A 413 -15.71 9.30 7.48
N GLU A 414 -15.50 10.50 6.92
CA GLU A 414 -15.97 10.85 5.57
C GLU A 414 -15.28 9.99 4.51
N LEU A 415 -13.95 9.88 4.53
CA LEU A 415 -13.21 9.03 3.59
C LEU A 415 -13.61 7.55 3.72
N LEU A 416 -13.82 7.07 4.95
CA LEU A 416 -14.30 5.72 5.20
C LEU A 416 -15.67 5.50 4.55
N ALA A 417 -16.64 6.39 4.81
CA ALA A 417 -18.02 6.22 4.34
C ALA A 417 -18.14 6.35 2.81
N MET A 418 -17.36 7.24 2.20
CA MET A 418 -17.49 7.58 0.78
C MET A 418 -16.61 6.73 -0.14
N GLU A 419 -15.38 6.43 0.29
CA GLU A 419 -14.33 5.90 -0.59
C GLU A 419 -13.84 4.51 -0.14
N PHE A 420 -13.77 4.26 1.17
CA PHE A 420 -13.19 3.04 1.75
C PHE A 420 -14.12 2.28 2.72
N PRO A 421 -15.39 2.01 2.39
CA PRO A 421 -16.34 1.41 3.34
C PRO A 421 -15.96 -0.01 3.78
N SER A 422 -15.07 -0.68 3.03
CA SER A 422 -14.55 -2.00 3.39
C SER A 422 -13.56 -1.98 4.56
N ASP A 423 -13.10 -0.81 4.98
CA ASP A 423 -12.09 -0.66 6.05
C ASP A 423 -12.74 -0.43 7.44
N VAL A 424 -14.06 -0.62 7.55
CA VAL A 424 -14.84 -0.40 8.78
C VAL A 424 -14.23 -1.13 9.98
N ASP A 425 -13.79 -2.38 9.80
CA ASP A 425 -13.13 -3.17 10.86
C ASP A 425 -11.78 -2.61 11.28
N LEU A 426 -11.05 -1.96 10.37
CA LEU A 426 -9.78 -1.31 10.70
C LEU A 426 -10.03 -0.12 11.62
N VAL A 427 -11.06 0.69 11.35
CA VAL A 427 -11.43 1.82 12.22
C VAL A 427 -11.91 1.31 13.58
N GLU A 428 -12.75 0.27 13.60
CA GLU A 428 -13.20 -0.32 14.85
C GLU A 428 -12.03 -0.83 15.71
N HIS A 429 -11.07 -1.50 15.09
CA HIS A 429 -9.98 -2.14 15.81
C HIS A 429 -8.88 -1.17 16.25
N PHE A 430 -8.52 -0.20 15.41
CA PHE A 430 -7.33 0.64 15.62
C PHE A 430 -7.65 2.06 16.07
N ILE A 431 -8.81 2.62 15.69
CA ILE A 431 -9.16 4.03 15.99
C ILE A 431 -10.11 4.13 17.17
N THR A 432 -11.18 3.32 17.22
CA THR A 432 -12.15 3.36 18.32
C THR A 432 -11.50 3.28 19.70
N PRO A 433 -10.49 2.40 19.96
CA PRO A 433 -9.87 2.32 21.28
C PRO A 433 -9.14 3.61 21.71
N ILE A 434 -8.69 4.45 20.78
CA ILE A 434 -8.03 5.72 21.08
C ILE A 434 -9.00 6.71 21.75
N PHE A 435 -10.29 6.61 21.41
CA PHE A 435 -11.35 7.46 21.96
C PHE A 435 -12.02 6.86 23.20
N SER A 436 -11.52 5.75 23.76
CA SER A 436 -12.10 5.11 24.95
C SER A 436 -12.25 6.13 26.09
N GLY A 437 -13.48 6.27 26.60
CA GLY A 437 -13.83 7.24 27.63
C GLY A 437 -14.14 8.66 27.12
N MET A 438 -14.18 8.88 25.81
CA MET A 438 -14.60 10.14 25.17
C MET A 438 -15.98 9.98 24.50
N ALA A 439 -16.67 11.10 24.27
CA ALA A 439 -18.01 11.09 23.63
C ALA A 439 -17.97 10.58 22.18
N GLU A 440 -16.83 10.75 21.51
CA GLU A 440 -16.61 10.29 20.13
C GLU A 440 -16.62 8.76 20.00
N HIS A 441 -16.30 8.01 21.07
CA HIS A 441 -16.25 6.56 21.06
C HIS A 441 -17.56 5.93 20.58
N ASP A 442 -18.68 6.31 21.21
CA ASP A 442 -19.98 5.74 20.91
C ASP A 442 -20.50 6.23 19.54
N ASN A 443 -20.18 7.47 19.17
CA ASN A 443 -20.51 8.00 17.84
C ASN A 443 -19.80 7.25 16.70
N ILE A 444 -18.54 6.84 16.92
CA ILE A 444 -17.80 6.02 15.96
C ILE A 444 -18.49 4.65 15.85
N LEU A 445 -18.71 3.95 16.97
CA LEU A 445 -19.34 2.63 16.97
C LEU A 445 -20.72 2.63 16.29
N GLU A 446 -21.56 3.62 16.59
CA GLU A 446 -22.86 3.78 15.94
C GLU A 446 -22.72 3.99 14.43
N SER A 447 -21.79 4.85 14.00
CA SER A 447 -21.53 5.08 12.58
C SER A 447 -21.07 3.81 11.86
N LEU A 448 -20.18 3.03 12.47
CA LEU A 448 -19.70 1.76 11.92
C LEU A 448 -20.84 0.71 11.89
N HIS A 449 -21.70 0.68 12.91
CA HIS A 449 -22.88 -0.17 12.93
C HIS A 449 -23.85 0.16 11.79
N ILE A 450 -24.14 1.46 11.57
CA ILE A 450 -24.98 1.93 10.47
C ILE A 450 -24.38 1.52 9.12
N MET A 451 -23.07 1.68 8.92
CA MET A 451 -22.41 1.27 7.67
C MET A 451 -22.59 -0.22 7.38
N ARG A 452 -22.40 -1.09 8.38
CA ARG A 452 -22.64 -2.53 8.23
C ARG A 452 -24.11 -2.86 8.01
N ALA A 453 -25.02 -2.18 8.71
CA ALA A 453 -26.46 -2.38 8.54
C ALA A 453 -26.89 -2.01 7.11
N VAL A 454 -26.43 -0.87 6.58
CA VAL A 454 -26.70 -0.43 5.21
C VAL A 454 -26.11 -1.38 4.18
N ASP A 455 -24.87 -1.85 4.38
CA ASP A 455 -24.27 -2.88 3.53
C ASP A 455 -25.08 -4.19 3.55
N GLY A 456 -25.71 -4.53 4.68
CA GLY A 456 -26.55 -5.72 4.83
C GLY A 456 -27.90 -5.65 4.09
N ILE A 457 -28.36 -4.47 3.66
CA ILE A 457 -29.67 -4.31 3.02
C ILE A 457 -29.58 -4.74 1.53
N PRO A 458 -30.34 -5.77 1.10
CA PRO A 458 -30.40 -6.14 -0.31
C PRO A 458 -30.93 -4.98 -1.16
N ARG A 459 -30.18 -4.60 -2.19
CA ARG A 459 -30.65 -3.58 -3.14
C ARG A 459 -31.79 -4.14 -3.99
N GLU A 460 -32.85 -3.34 -4.15
CA GLU A 460 -33.99 -3.70 -4.98
C GLU A 460 -33.55 -3.85 -6.45
N VAL A 461 -33.84 -5.01 -7.04
CA VAL A 461 -33.51 -5.29 -8.44
C VAL A 461 -34.57 -4.64 -9.33
N LYS A 462 -34.26 -3.48 -9.89
CA LYS A 462 -35.08 -2.85 -10.95
C LYS A 462 -34.98 -3.69 -12.24
N LYS A 463 -35.98 -4.55 -12.47
CA LYS A 463 -36.11 -5.31 -13.74
C LYS A 463 -36.72 -4.41 -14.80
N ARG A 464 -36.26 -4.52 -16.06
CA ARG A 464 -37.01 -3.92 -17.18
C ARG A 464 -38.35 -4.60 -17.29
N SER A 465 -39.41 -3.81 -17.23
CA SER A 465 -40.77 -4.26 -17.51
C SER A 465 -41.15 -3.88 -18.94
N ALA A 466 -42.10 -4.60 -19.53
CA ALA A 466 -42.72 -4.19 -20.80
C ALA A 466 -43.50 -2.86 -20.67
N GLN A 467 -43.79 -2.41 -19.44
CA GLN A 467 -44.45 -1.14 -19.14
C GLN A 467 -43.48 0.06 -19.13
N ASP A 468 -42.16 -0.18 -19.13
CA ASP A 468 -41.12 0.87 -19.15
C ASP A 468 -40.92 1.46 -20.57
N GLY A 469 -41.97 1.51 -21.40
CA GLY A 469 -41.91 1.72 -22.85
C GLY A 469 -41.21 3.00 -23.35
N SER A 470 -40.86 3.93 -22.46
CA SER A 470 -40.04 5.12 -22.74
C SER A 470 -38.52 4.87 -22.72
N VAL A 471 -38.05 3.77 -22.12
CA VAL A 471 -36.61 3.47 -21.97
C VAL A 471 -36.03 2.87 -23.26
N ARG A 472 -35.45 3.73 -24.09
CA ARG A 472 -34.79 3.40 -25.37
C ARG A 472 -33.43 2.68 -25.28
N TYR A 473 -32.61 2.96 -24.27
CA TYR A 473 -31.20 2.57 -24.25
C TYR A 473 -30.86 1.59 -23.13
N ARG A 474 -29.77 0.82 -23.28
CA ARG A 474 -29.43 -0.28 -22.36
C ARG A 474 -28.30 0.10 -21.39
N ILE A 475 -28.32 -0.44 -20.17
CA ILE A 475 -27.13 -0.46 -19.29
C ILE A 475 -25.95 -1.08 -20.05
N GLY A 476 -24.77 -0.48 -19.90
CA GLY A 476 -23.55 -0.83 -20.61
C GLY A 476 -23.40 -0.18 -21.99
N GLN A 477 -24.45 0.47 -22.51
CA GLN A 477 -24.37 1.14 -23.81
C GLN A 477 -23.51 2.39 -23.73
N VAL A 478 -22.49 2.47 -24.59
CA VAL A 478 -21.64 3.66 -24.77
C VAL A 478 -22.35 4.64 -25.71
N PHE A 479 -22.37 5.93 -25.37
CA PHE A 479 -22.93 6.98 -26.22
C PHE A 479 -22.06 8.24 -26.19
N ARG A 480 -22.28 9.13 -27.16
CA ARG A 480 -21.75 10.50 -27.17
C ARG A 480 -22.90 11.48 -26.97
N HIS A 481 -22.82 12.34 -25.97
CA HIS A 481 -23.86 13.31 -25.68
C HIS A 481 -23.96 14.34 -26.82
N ARG A 482 -25.15 14.53 -27.39
CA ARG A 482 -25.32 15.38 -28.58
C ARG A 482 -24.98 16.86 -28.36
N ARG A 483 -25.35 17.42 -27.20
CA ARG A 483 -25.12 18.83 -26.85
C ARG A 483 -23.70 19.10 -26.34
N TYR A 484 -23.28 18.34 -25.31
CA TYR A 484 -22.00 18.50 -24.63
C TYR A 484 -20.85 17.68 -25.21
N ALA A 485 -21.09 16.82 -26.21
CA ALA A 485 -20.06 16.05 -26.90
C ALA A 485 -19.22 15.05 -26.07
N TYR A 486 -19.44 14.93 -24.75
CA TYR A 486 -18.79 13.92 -23.90
C TYR A 486 -19.20 12.49 -24.27
N ARG A 487 -18.33 11.52 -23.97
CA ARG A 487 -18.63 10.09 -24.08
C ARG A 487 -19.01 9.54 -22.72
N ALA A 488 -19.99 8.65 -22.65
CA ALA A 488 -20.39 8.03 -21.40
C ALA A 488 -21.00 6.65 -21.60
N ILE A 489 -21.07 5.89 -20.51
CA ILE A 489 -21.67 4.56 -20.44
C ILE A 489 -22.91 4.64 -19.56
N ILE A 490 -24.03 4.08 -20.02
CA ILE A 490 -25.27 4.02 -19.23
C ILE A 490 -25.11 3.01 -18.10
N THR A 491 -25.34 3.41 -16.86
CA THR A 491 -25.26 2.56 -15.67
C THR A 491 -26.62 2.27 -15.02
N GLY A 492 -27.64 3.02 -15.39
CA GLY A 492 -29.01 2.79 -14.94
C GLY A 492 -29.98 3.77 -15.59
N TRP A 493 -31.25 3.71 -15.18
CA TRP A 493 -32.28 4.63 -15.61
C TRP A 493 -33.36 4.79 -14.55
N ASP A 494 -34.03 5.94 -14.58
CA ASP A 494 -35.32 6.18 -13.98
C ASP A 494 -36.35 6.43 -15.08
N VAL A 495 -37.55 5.87 -14.95
CA VAL A 495 -38.62 5.97 -15.96
C VAL A 495 -39.16 7.40 -16.06
N GLU A 496 -39.12 8.14 -14.95
CA GLU A 496 -39.47 9.54 -14.80
C GLU A 496 -38.56 10.23 -13.78
N CYS A 497 -38.57 11.55 -13.72
CA CYS A 497 -37.75 12.31 -12.78
C CYS A 497 -38.31 12.22 -11.35
N GLY A 498 -37.67 11.42 -10.50
CA GLY A 498 -38.00 11.33 -9.07
C GLY A 498 -37.33 12.38 -8.17
N ALA A 499 -36.67 13.40 -8.75
CA ALA A 499 -35.96 14.41 -7.97
C ALA A 499 -36.93 15.40 -7.30
N GLY A 500 -36.51 16.03 -6.20
CA GLY A 500 -37.35 17.03 -5.52
C GLY A 500 -37.69 18.25 -6.39
N GLU A 501 -38.87 18.84 -6.16
CA GLU A 501 -39.41 19.99 -6.91
C GLU A 501 -38.45 21.17 -7.09
N GLN A 502 -37.65 21.48 -6.07
CA GLN A 502 -36.65 22.54 -6.15
C GLN A 502 -35.53 22.22 -7.13
N TRP A 503 -35.08 20.96 -7.19
CA TRP A 503 -34.05 20.51 -8.12
C TRP A 503 -34.60 20.48 -9.55
N MET A 504 -35.83 20.00 -9.74
CA MET A 504 -36.49 19.97 -11.05
C MET A 504 -36.63 21.37 -11.65
N ARG A 505 -37.02 22.36 -10.84
CA ARG A 505 -37.06 23.77 -11.26
C ARG A 505 -35.69 24.34 -11.60
N ARG A 506 -34.68 24.09 -10.77
CA ARG A 506 -33.29 24.56 -11.02
C ARG A 506 -32.70 23.98 -12.30
N MET A 507 -32.94 22.70 -12.56
CA MET A 507 -32.42 22.00 -13.74
C MET A 507 -33.32 22.17 -14.98
N GLY A 508 -34.45 22.88 -14.86
CA GLY A 508 -35.38 23.13 -15.96
C GLY A 508 -35.97 21.85 -16.55
N VAL A 509 -36.22 20.84 -15.71
CA VAL A 509 -36.71 19.51 -16.15
C VAL A 509 -38.02 19.61 -16.92
N ASP A 510 -38.93 20.48 -16.47
CA ASP A 510 -40.23 20.69 -17.13
C ASP A 510 -40.13 21.40 -18.49
N ASN A 511 -38.99 22.02 -18.80
CA ASN A 511 -38.74 22.66 -20.10
C ASN A 511 -38.18 21.68 -21.14
N LEU A 512 -37.92 20.42 -20.75
CA LEU A 512 -37.50 19.38 -21.68
C LEU A 512 -38.67 18.92 -22.55
N ARG A 513 -38.36 18.35 -23.72
CA ARG A 513 -39.35 17.97 -24.75
C ARG A 513 -40.53 17.16 -24.21
N ASP A 514 -40.24 16.20 -23.34
CA ASP A 514 -41.24 15.31 -22.72
C ASP A 514 -41.29 15.52 -21.18
N GLY A 515 -40.79 16.66 -20.70
CA GLY A 515 -40.81 17.08 -19.30
C GLY A 515 -40.23 16.06 -18.32
N ARG A 516 -40.86 15.96 -17.15
CA ARG A 516 -40.49 15.02 -16.07
C ARG A 516 -40.87 13.56 -16.34
N HIS A 517 -41.73 13.27 -17.31
CA HIS A 517 -42.23 11.91 -17.61
C HIS A 517 -41.41 11.16 -18.68
N GLN A 518 -40.25 11.70 -19.05
CA GLN A 518 -39.29 11.01 -19.92
C GLN A 518 -38.30 10.19 -19.10
N SER A 519 -37.63 9.21 -19.73
CA SER A 519 -36.60 8.44 -19.04
C SER A 519 -35.33 9.25 -18.82
N PHE A 520 -34.80 9.19 -17.59
CA PHE A 520 -33.52 9.79 -17.21
C PHE A 520 -32.48 8.69 -17.05
N TYR A 521 -31.35 8.79 -17.76
CA TYR A 521 -30.28 7.78 -17.69
C TYR A 521 -29.21 8.22 -16.70
N HIS A 522 -28.81 7.30 -15.82
CA HIS A 522 -27.58 7.44 -15.04
C HIS A 522 -26.41 7.03 -15.92
N VAL A 523 -25.36 7.85 -15.94
CA VAL A 523 -24.25 7.67 -16.86
C VAL A 523 -22.92 7.87 -16.14
N LEU A 524 -21.93 7.04 -16.45
CA LEU A 524 -20.53 7.26 -16.11
C LEU A 524 -19.84 7.90 -17.33
N TYR A 525 -19.37 9.13 -17.18
CA TYR A 525 -18.60 9.79 -18.23
C TYR A 525 -17.21 9.17 -18.37
N VAL A 526 -16.75 9.05 -19.60
CA VAL A 526 -15.42 8.57 -19.93
C VAL A 526 -14.58 9.78 -20.30
N THR A 527 -13.71 10.21 -19.41
CA THR A 527 -12.61 11.14 -19.73
C THR A 527 -11.59 10.39 -20.58
N VAL A 528 -11.74 10.48 -21.91
CA VAL A 528 -10.72 9.98 -22.83
C VAL A 528 -9.73 11.10 -23.10
N LEU A 529 -8.48 10.91 -22.66
CA LEU A 529 -7.33 11.65 -23.18
C LEU A 529 -7.20 11.34 -24.68
N ASP A 530 -7.56 12.30 -25.54
CA ASP A 530 -7.30 12.19 -26.97
C ASP A 530 -5.80 12.40 -27.20
N LYS A 531 -5.03 11.30 -27.23
CA LYS A 531 -3.56 11.30 -27.35
C LYS A 531 -3.03 12.03 -28.60
N LEU A 532 -3.89 12.33 -29.58
CA LEU A 532 -3.52 13.01 -30.83
C LEU A 532 -3.76 14.52 -30.81
N THR A 533 -4.63 15.04 -29.94
CA THR A 533 -5.02 16.46 -29.97
C THR A 533 -4.74 17.22 -28.68
N ASN A 534 -4.37 16.54 -27.59
CA ASN A 534 -4.15 17.15 -26.27
C ASN A 534 -5.26 18.13 -25.86
N ARG A 535 -6.50 17.87 -26.29
CA ARG A 535 -7.68 18.64 -25.90
C ARG A 535 -8.70 17.71 -25.26
N LEU A 536 -9.03 18.00 -24.01
CA LEU A 536 -10.21 17.45 -23.36
C LEU A 536 -11.45 18.12 -23.96
N TRP A 537 -12.42 17.31 -24.38
CA TRP A 537 -13.77 17.79 -24.62
C TRP A 537 -14.53 17.64 -23.30
N SER A 538 -14.84 18.77 -22.67
CA SER A 538 -15.67 18.89 -21.45
C SER A 538 -17.12 18.52 -21.70
#